data_AF-S7QBS9-F1
#
_entry.id   AF-S7QBS9-F1
#
_cell.length_a   1.000
_cell.length_b   1.000
_cell.length_c   1.000
_cell.angle_alpha   90.00
_cell.angle_beta   90.00
_cell.angle_gamma   90.00
#
_symmetry.space_group_name_H-M   'P 1'
#
loop_
_entity.id
_entity.type
_entity.pdbx_description
1 polymer ?
#
loop_
_entity_poly.entity_id
_entity_poly.type
_entity_poly.pdbx_seq_one_letter_code
_entity_poly.pdbx_strand_id
1 'polypeptide(L)'
;MPRIFRQVALALARPPTLSQASSTVSSLLQSQRLSTPRPTVLAPSIAFQSHSLLAPTFTGLPSALLRLNQVRWGSRGTEYQPSQRVRKRRHGFLARKKSQHGPKILARRRAKGRKFLSH
;
A
#
# COMPACT_ATOMS: atom_id res chain seq x y z
N MET A 1 27.32 -34.84 -10.28
CA MET A 1 27.64 -33.78 -11.26
C MET A 1 26.50 -33.69 -12.26
N PRO A 2 25.69 -32.62 -12.29
CA PRO A 2 24.57 -32.54 -13.21
C PRO A 2 25.09 -32.37 -14.65
N ARG A 3 24.78 -33.32 -15.54
CA ARG A 3 25.12 -33.26 -16.97
C ARG A 3 24.09 -32.38 -17.68
N ILE A 4 24.48 -31.17 -18.03
CA ILE A 4 23.69 -30.29 -18.89
C ILE A 4 23.73 -30.89 -20.31
N PHE A 5 22.56 -31.21 -20.87
CA PHE A 5 22.44 -31.70 -22.24
C PHE A 5 23.03 -30.68 -23.21
N ARG A 6 23.94 -31.12 -24.10
CA ARG A 6 24.70 -30.30 -25.06
C ARG A 6 23.81 -29.35 -25.89
N GLN A 7 22.54 -29.72 -26.09
CA GLN A 7 21.50 -28.92 -26.72
C GLN A 7 21.26 -27.56 -26.01
N VAL A 8 21.29 -27.54 -24.67
CA VAL A 8 21.08 -26.31 -23.86
C VAL A 8 22.29 -25.38 -23.96
N ALA A 9 23.50 -25.93 -24.06
CA ALA A 9 24.72 -25.13 -24.21
C ALA A 9 24.75 -24.37 -25.56
N LEU A 10 24.24 -24.97 -26.64
CA LEU A 10 24.17 -24.34 -27.96
C LEU A 10 23.11 -23.22 -28.04
N ALA A 11 22.03 -23.33 -27.28
CA ALA A 11 21.00 -22.28 -27.20
C ALA A 11 21.49 -21.01 -26.47
N LEU A 12 22.41 -21.15 -25.51
CA LEU A 12 23.04 -20.02 -24.81
C LEU A 12 24.15 -19.34 -25.64
N ALA A 13 24.70 -20.02 -26.65
CA ALA A 13 25.78 -19.52 -27.49
C ALA A 13 25.30 -18.64 -28.66
N ARG A 14 23.99 -18.53 -28.91
CA ARG A 14 23.42 -17.70 -29.98
C ARG A 14 22.67 -16.52 -29.37
N PRO A 15 23.25 -15.31 -29.34
CA PRO A 15 22.51 -14.14 -28.88
C PRO A 15 21.37 -13.83 -29.86
N PRO A 16 20.15 -13.52 -29.38
CA PRO A 16 19.06 -13.10 -30.24
C PRO A 16 19.43 -11.77 -30.91
N THR A 17 19.31 -11.69 -32.24
CA THR A 17 19.43 -10.42 -32.97
C THR A 17 18.23 -9.54 -32.64
N LEU A 18 18.47 -8.46 -31.90
CA LEU A 18 17.43 -7.47 -31.60
C LEU A 18 17.19 -6.64 -32.86
N SER A 19 15.98 -6.72 -33.41
CA SER A 19 15.50 -5.78 -34.44
C SER A 19 15.52 -4.36 -33.87
N GLN A 20 16.26 -3.45 -34.50
CA GLN A 20 16.23 -2.03 -34.18
C GLN A 20 14.87 -1.47 -34.59
N ALA A 21 13.98 -1.29 -33.62
CA ALA A 21 12.76 -0.53 -33.84
C ALA A 21 13.11 0.97 -33.86
N SER A 22 13.00 1.57 -35.04
CA SER A 22 13.09 3.02 -35.26
C SER A 22 12.12 3.76 -34.35
N SER A 23 12.62 4.76 -33.65
CA SER A 23 11.85 5.62 -32.76
C SER A 23 11.13 6.70 -33.56
N THR A 24 9.83 6.52 -33.80
CA THR A 24 8.96 7.65 -34.17
C THR A 24 8.44 8.30 -32.90
N VAL A 25 9.04 9.44 -32.59
CA VAL A 25 8.52 10.41 -31.63
C VAL A 25 7.16 10.88 -32.12
N SER A 26 6.12 10.74 -31.30
CA SER A 26 4.88 11.49 -31.47
C SER A 26 4.46 12.05 -30.12
N SER A 27 4.77 13.33 -29.95
CA SER A 27 4.19 14.22 -28.95
C SER A 27 2.76 14.55 -29.33
N LEU A 28 1.79 14.11 -28.53
CA LEU A 28 0.49 14.76 -28.47
C LEU A 28 0.08 14.93 -27.02
N LEU A 29 0.12 16.20 -26.62
CA LEU A 29 -0.54 16.71 -25.44
C LEU A 29 -2.05 16.50 -25.60
N GLN A 30 -2.68 15.89 -24.61
CA GLN A 30 -4.09 16.17 -24.34
C GLN A 30 -4.35 16.04 -22.84
N SER A 31 -4.10 17.12 -22.11
CA SER A 31 -4.62 17.28 -20.75
C SER A 31 -6.13 17.50 -20.83
N GLN A 32 -6.91 16.43 -20.71
CA GLN A 32 -8.32 16.54 -20.38
C GLN A 32 -8.47 16.42 -18.87
N ARG A 33 -8.68 17.55 -18.20
CA ARG A 33 -9.09 17.59 -16.79
C ARG A 33 -10.51 17.06 -16.70
N LEU A 34 -10.70 15.85 -16.17
CA LEU A 34 -12.01 15.43 -15.69
C LEU A 34 -12.29 16.17 -14.36
N SER A 35 -13.10 17.21 -14.43
CA SER A 35 -13.78 17.79 -13.27
C SER A 35 -14.85 16.78 -12.82
N THR A 36 -14.58 16.02 -11.77
CA THR A 36 -15.65 15.26 -11.11
C THR A 36 -16.49 16.23 -10.27
N PRO A 37 -17.82 16.25 -10.42
CA PRO A 37 -18.67 17.07 -9.58
C PRO A 37 -18.67 16.52 -8.16
N ARG A 38 -18.48 17.43 -7.20
CA ARG A 38 -18.68 17.22 -5.76
C ARG A 38 -20.14 16.79 -5.54
N PRO A 39 -20.43 15.65 -4.89
CA PRO A 39 -21.80 15.32 -4.53
C PRO A 39 -22.28 16.31 -3.47
N THR A 40 -23.24 17.14 -3.84
CA THR A 40 -24.05 17.93 -2.91
C THR A 40 -24.91 16.93 -2.13
N VAL A 41 -24.55 16.69 -0.86
CA VAL A 41 -25.36 15.87 0.04
C VAL A 41 -26.62 16.68 0.36
N LEU A 42 -27.74 16.35 -0.28
CA LEU A 42 -29.06 16.79 0.15
C LEU A 42 -29.33 16.18 1.53
N ALA A 43 -29.44 17.04 2.54
CA ALA A 43 -29.90 16.66 3.86
C ALA A 43 -31.38 16.22 3.78
N PRO A 44 -31.76 15.05 4.30
CA PRO A 44 -33.17 14.73 4.46
C PRO A 44 -33.74 15.52 5.63
N SER A 45 -34.76 16.32 5.33
CA SER A 45 -35.61 17.03 6.29
C SER A 45 -36.19 16.04 7.31
N ILE A 46 -36.04 16.39 8.58
CA ILE A 46 -36.53 15.63 9.73
C ILE A 46 -38.06 15.63 9.71
N ALA A 47 -38.68 14.50 9.41
CA ALA A 47 -40.07 14.27 9.75
C ALA A 47 -40.12 13.79 11.21
N PHE A 48 -40.42 14.71 12.13
CA PHE A 48 -40.83 14.36 13.49
C PHE A 48 -42.14 13.57 13.42
N GLN A 49 -42.07 12.27 13.69
CA GLN A 49 -43.25 11.48 14.07
C GLN A 49 -43.16 11.22 15.57
N SER A 50 -44.00 11.95 16.32
CA SER A 50 -44.23 11.77 17.74
C SER A 50 -45.10 10.53 17.96
N HIS A 51 -44.47 9.42 18.35
CA HIS A 51 -45.15 8.28 18.95
C HIS A 51 -44.67 8.08 20.38
N SER A 52 -45.36 8.76 21.28
CA SER A 52 -45.20 8.67 22.72
C SER A 52 -45.88 7.39 23.21
N LEU A 53 -45.14 6.31 23.49
CA LEU A 53 -45.61 5.24 24.38
C LEU A 53 -44.43 4.58 25.11
N LEU A 54 -44.40 4.81 26.43
CA LEU A 54 -43.76 4.03 27.49
C LEU A 54 -42.29 3.59 27.29
N ALA A 55 -41.34 4.50 27.57
CA ALA A 55 -39.99 4.12 27.93
C ALA A 55 -39.93 3.86 29.45
N PRO A 56 -39.33 2.75 29.93
CA PRO A 56 -39.10 2.58 31.35
C PRO A 56 -38.18 3.70 31.82
N THR A 57 -38.62 4.44 32.85
CA THR A 57 -37.79 5.39 33.59
C THR A 57 -36.63 4.64 34.22
N PHE A 58 -35.55 4.45 33.46
CA PHE A 58 -34.25 4.11 34.00
C PHE A 58 -33.79 5.35 34.78
N THR A 59 -34.11 5.35 36.07
CA THR A 59 -33.52 6.24 37.07
C THR A 59 -32.02 6.23 36.85
N GLY A 60 -31.48 7.35 36.36
CA GLY A 60 -30.08 7.49 36.04
C GLY A 60 -29.24 7.16 37.27
N LEU A 61 -28.55 6.02 37.24
CA LEU A 61 -27.30 5.90 37.96
C LEU A 61 -26.42 7.05 37.45
N PRO A 62 -25.93 7.95 38.32
CA PRO A 62 -25.15 9.08 37.85
C PRO A 62 -23.96 8.50 37.09
N SER A 63 -23.81 8.89 35.81
CA SER A 63 -22.66 8.50 34.97
C SER A 63 -21.31 8.89 35.60
N ALA A 64 -21.32 9.57 36.74
CA ALA A 64 -20.20 9.79 37.64
C ALA A 64 -19.64 8.51 38.29
N LEU A 65 -20.45 7.47 38.54
CA LEU A 65 -19.99 6.23 39.22
C LEU A 65 -19.32 5.21 38.29
N LEU A 66 -19.42 5.38 36.97
CA LEU A 66 -18.72 4.54 35.98
C LEU A 66 -17.35 5.11 35.57
N ARG A 67 -16.89 6.22 36.19
CA ARG A 67 -15.53 6.74 35.98
C ARG A 67 -14.52 6.18 36.98
N LEU A 68 -14.64 4.91 37.36
CA LEU A 68 -13.54 4.20 38.01
C LEU A 68 -12.37 4.13 37.00
N ASN A 69 -11.36 4.95 37.25
CA ASN A 69 -10.02 4.97 36.64
C ASN A 69 -9.83 4.02 35.44
N GLN A 70 -10.07 4.50 34.23
CA GLN A 70 -9.71 3.78 33.02
C GLN A 70 -8.17 3.79 32.86
N VAL A 71 -7.49 2.86 33.54
CA VAL A 71 -6.05 2.65 33.37
C VAL A 71 -5.81 2.12 31.96
N ARG A 72 -5.27 2.97 31.08
CA ARG A 72 -4.80 2.57 29.74
C ARG A 72 -3.32 2.20 29.82
N TRP A 73 -2.99 0.93 29.61
CA TRP A 73 -1.62 0.46 29.49
C TRP A 73 -0.93 1.06 28.26
N GLY A 74 0.37 1.31 28.35
CA GLY A 74 1.16 1.82 27.23
C GLY A 74 1.26 0.78 26.10
N SER A 75 0.68 1.08 24.93
CA SER A 75 0.77 0.23 23.73
C SER A 75 2.06 0.42 22.92
N ARG A 76 2.95 1.32 23.34
CA ARG A 76 4.16 1.70 22.62
C ARG A 76 5.36 0.91 23.14
N GLY A 77 6.35 0.64 22.30
CA GLY A 77 7.59 -0.07 22.67
C GLY A 77 7.70 -1.49 22.11
N THR A 78 6.67 -2.01 21.46
CA THR A 78 6.71 -3.34 20.81
C THR A 78 6.88 -3.26 19.29
N GLU A 79 7.09 -2.07 18.72
CA GLU A 79 7.11 -1.83 17.26
C GLU A 79 8.26 -2.55 16.55
N TYR A 80 9.43 -2.61 17.20
CA TYR A 80 10.60 -3.23 16.63
C TYR A 80 10.97 -4.50 17.37
N GLN A 81 10.46 -5.62 16.87
CA GLN A 81 10.94 -6.96 17.22
C GLN A 81 11.86 -7.47 16.11
N PRO A 82 13.19 -7.49 16.31
CA PRO A 82 14.14 -7.75 15.25
C PRO A 82 14.04 -9.20 14.77
N SER A 83 13.80 -9.39 13.48
CA SER A 83 13.85 -10.70 12.86
C SER A 83 14.38 -10.60 11.42
N GLN A 84 15.50 -11.29 11.14
CA GLN A 84 16.19 -11.18 9.85
C GLN A 84 15.32 -11.70 8.69
N ARG A 85 14.58 -12.80 8.91
CA ARG A 85 13.66 -13.38 7.93
C ARG A 85 12.58 -12.38 7.53
N VAL A 86 11.92 -11.75 8.51
CA VAL A 86 10.87 -10.75 8.25
C VAL A 86 11.46 -9.52 7.58
N ARG A 87 12.62 -9.03 8.04
CA ARG A 87 13.32 -7.88 7.44
C ARG A 87 13.61 -8.09 5.96
N LYS A 88 14.20 -9.22 5.58
CA LYS A 88 14.54 -9.52 4.18
C LYS A 88 13.31 -9.80 3.32
N ARG A 89 12.24 -10.41 3.88
CA ARG A 89 10.98 -10.65 3.17
C ARG A 89 10.18 -9.37 2.90
N ARG A 90 10.07 -8.46 3.89
CA ARG A 90 9.29 -7.22 3.77
C ARG A 90 10.06 -6.11 3.06
N HIS A 91 11.36 -6.02 3.27
CA HIS A 91 12.14 -4.84 2.87
C HIS A 91 13.39 -5.15 2.03
N GLY A 92 13.67 -6.42 1.74
CA GLY A 92 14.82 -6.82 0.94
C GLY A 92 14.67 -6.57 -0.57
N PHE A 93 15.77 -6.77 -1.30
CA PHE A 93 15.86 -6.41 -2.72
C PHE A 93 14.86 -7.18 -3.59
N LEU A 94 14.75 -8.49 -3.37
CA LEU A 94 13.82 -9.36 -4.10
C LEU A 94 12.36 -8.94 -3.88
N ALA A 95 12.01 -8.51 -2.66
CA ALA A 95 10.67 -8.03 -2.35
C ALA A 95 10.35 -6.76 -3.15
N ARG A 96 11.32 -5.85 -3.31
CA ARG A 96 11.17 -4.66 -4.16
C ARG A 96 11.06 -5.04 -5.63
N LYS A 97 11.89 -5.96 -6.13
CA LYS A 97 11.85 -6.40 -7.52
C LYS A 97 10.54 -7.10 -7.90
N LYS A 98 9.95 -7.88 -6.98
CA LYS A 98 8.72 -8.65 -7.20
C LYS A 98 7.46 -7.76 -7.29
N SER A 99 7.37 -6.72 -6.46
CA SER A 99 6.18 -5.84 -6.43
C SER A 99 6.12 -4.92 -7.65
N GLN A 100 4.93 -4.54 -8.11
CA GLN A 100 4.77 -3.62 -9.24
C GLN A 100 5.45 -2.25 -9.02
N HIS A 101 5.41 -1.72 -7.80
CA HIS A 101 5.91 -0.38 -7.48
C HIS A 101 7.36 -0.38 -6.99
N GLY A 102 7.90 -1.52 -6.57
CA GLY A 102 9.25 -1.59 -6.01
C GLY A 102 10.38 -1.30 -7.00
N PRO A 103 10.30 -1.61 -8.31
CA PRO A 103 11.27 -1.13 -9.29
C PRO A 103 11.38 0.40 -9.34
N LYS A 104 10.25 1.12 -9.22
CA LYS A 104 10.24 2.60 -9.15
C LYS A 104 10.98 3.11 -7.91
N ILE A 105 10.82 2.44 -6.77
CA ILE A 105 11.56 2.76 -5.53
C ILE A 105 13.07 2.56 -5.75
N LEU A 106 13.47 1.44 -6.35
CA LEU A 106 14.89 1.16 -6.62
C LEU A 106 15.48 2.19 -7.58
N ALA A 107 14.77 2.55 -8.66
CA ALA A 107 15.20 3.58 -9.61
C ALA A 107 15.41 4.93 -8.91
N ARG A 108 14.44 5.38 -8.10
CA ARG A 108 14.57 6.63 -7.31
C ARG A 108 15.76 6.60 -6.36
N ARG A 109 16.01 5.46 -5.71
CA ARG A 109 17.14 5.30 -4.77
C ARG A 109 18.50 5.32 -5.48
N ARG A 110 18.59 4.74 -6.70
CA ARG A 110 19.78 4.84 -7.56
C ARG A 110 20.02 6.26 -8.04
N ALA A 111 18.99 6.94 -8.52
CA ALA A 111 19.08 8.34 -8.96
C ALA A 111 19.56 9.26 -7.83
N LYS A 112 19.17 8.98 -6.58
CA LYS A 112 19.66 9.70 -5.39
C LYS A 112 21.09 9.30 -4.97
N GLY A 113 21.68 8.25 -5.54
CA GLY A 113 23.02 7.77 -5.16
C GLY A 113 23.09 7.11 -3.78
N ARG A 114 22.03 6.44 -3.32
CA ARG A 114 22.07 5.74 -2.02
C ARG A 114 23.04 4.55 -2.06
N LYS A 115 24.01 4.51 -1.14
CA LYS A 115 24.96 3.39 -0.97
C LYS A 115 24.27 2.02 -0.88
N PHE A 116 23.15 1.95 -0.16
CA PHE A 116 22.34 0.74 -0.03
C PHE A 116 20.94 0.96 -0.61
N LEU A 117 20.53 0.14 -1.58
CA LEU A 117 19.23 0.27 -2.24
C LEU A 117 18.08 -0.39 -1.45
N SER A 118 18.35 -1.47 -0.75
CA SER A 118 17.40 -2.12 0.15
C SER A 118 18.13 -2.80 1.30
N HIS A 119 17.37 -3.43 2.18
CA HIS A 119 17.86 -4.29 3.26
C HIS A 119 18.51 -5.58 2.78
#